data_AF-A0AA35ZIH2-F1
#
_entry.id   AF-A0AA35ZIH2-F1
#
_cell.length_a   1.000
_cell.length_b   1.000
_cell.length_c   1.000
_cell.angle_alpha   90.00
_cell.angle_beta   90.00
_cell.angle_gamma   90.00
#
_symmetry.space_group_name_H-M   'P 1'
#
loop_
_entity.id
_entity.type
_entity.pdbx_description
1 polymer ?
#
loop_
_entity_poly.entity_id
_entity_poly.type
_entity_poly.pdbx_seq_one_letter_code
_entity_poly.pdbx_strand_id
1 'polypeptide(L)'
;MENLPEFLALEIVSRLDDSETVACCRMASKTFNSVFPGLQFINLQWRLKWYLESRSRVSSSSSSSRFTPSLKRVFMNLVSNLSALESVRIGVENPPLDVLNADVEDDGDDLHITDEDFVKEWLPRVSGALKLLSLSNFWVQSSRRRSEVLSLISAH
;
A
#
# COMPACT_ATOMS: atom_id res chain seq x y z
N MET A 1 12.84 12.17 21.97
CA MET A 1 11.52 11.85 21.39
C MET A 1 10.77 10.79 22.19
N GLU A 2 11.44 9.91 22.94
CA GLU A 2 10.80 8.82 23.70
C GLU A 2 9.83 9.24 24.83
N ASN A 3 9.85 10.51 25.26
CA ASN A 3 8.98 11.03 26.33
C ASN A 3 7.83 11.88 25.78
N LEU A 4 7.51 11.76 24.49
CA LEU A 4 6.40 12.51 23.89
C LEU A 4 5.07 11.90 24.37
N PRO A 5 4.10 12.71 24.83
CA PRO A 5 2.75 12.23 25.11
C PRO A 5 2.13 11.51 23.91
N GLU A 6 1.42 10.41 24.16
CA GLU A 6 0.89 9.54 23.09
C GLU A 6 0.00 10.29 22.09
N PHE A 7 -0.84 11.21 22.58
CA PHE A 7 -1.73 12.00 21.70
C PHE A 7 -0.95 12.87 20.71
N LEU A 8 0.16 13.48 21.15
CA LEU A 8 1.03 14.27 20.27
C LEU A 8 1.81 13.37 19.31
N ALA A 9 2.27 12.21 19.79
CA ALA A 9 2.97 11.26 18.94
C ALA A 9 2.06 10.75 17.80
N LEU A 10 0.82 10.42 18.14
CA LEU A 10 -0.19 10.03 17.16
C LEU A 10 -0.50 11.18 16.21
N GLU A 11 -0.69 12.40 16.72
CA GLU A 11 -0.94 13.58 15.88
C GLU A 11 0.20 13.82 14.87
N ILE A 12 1.46 13.70 15.29
CA ILE A 12 2.61 13.85 14.39
C ILE A 12 2.59 12.79 13.30
N VAL A 13 2.47 11.50 13.67
CA VAL A 13 2.45 10.41 12.69
C VAL A 13 1.24 10.55 11.77
N SER A 14 0.12 11.06 12.28
CA SER A 14 -1.08 11.30 11.49
C SER A 14 -0.97 12.46 10.49
N ARG A 15 0.09 13.26 10.55
CA ARG A 15 0.34 14.32 9.56
C ARG A 15 1.35 13.90 8.50
N LEU A 16 1.97 12.73 8.65
CA LEU A 16 2.90 12.19 7.66
C LEU A 16 2.10 11.56 6.52
N ASP A 17 2.24 12.11 5.32
CA ASP A 17 1.44 11.68 4.16
C ASP A 17 2.00 10.41 3.49
N ASP A 18 3.23 9.99 3.77
CA ASP A 18 3.84 8.84 3.09
C ASP A 18 4.15 7.67 4.04
N SER A 19 3.85 6.45 3.59
CA SER A 19 4.06 5.23 4.38
C SER A 19 5.52 4.93 4.69
N GLU A 20 6.47 5.43 3.90
CA GLU A 20 7.91 5.19 4.09
C GLU A 20 8.42 5.96 5.33
N THR A 21 8.09 7.24 5.42
CA THR A 21 8.40 8.09 6.57
C THR A 21 7.70 7.57 7.83
N VAL A 22 6.44 7.15 7.74
CA VAL A 22 5.74 6.50 8.87
C VAL A 22 6.50 5.25 9.34
N ALA A 23 6.93 4.39 8.42
CA ALA A 23 7.71 3.19 8.76
C ALA A 23 9.05 3.56 9.43
N CYS A 24 9.75 4.55 8.89
CA CYS A 24 10.99 5.07 9.48
C CYS A 24 10.77 5.61 10.91
N CYS A 25 9.71 6.38 11.15
CA CYS A 25 9.35 6.88 12.48
C CYS A 25 9.11 5.74 13.47
N ARG A 26 8.41 4.68 13.05
CA ARG A 26 8.18 3.49 13.89
C ARG A 26 9.47 2.76 14.24
N MET A 27 10.37 2.60 13.26
CA MET A 27 11.65 1.93 13.50
C MET A 27 12.59 2.75 14.38
N ALA A 28 12.52 4.08 14.29
CA ALA A 28 13.38 4.99 15.02
C ALA A 28 12.94 5.28 16.47
N SER A 29 11.66 5.08 16.81
CA SER A 29 11.14 5.43 18.14
C SER A 29 10.10 4.44 18.66
N LYS A 30 10.24 4.03 19.93
CA LYS A 30 9.28 3.12 20.57
C LYS A 30 7.93 3.80 20.78
N THR A 31 7.93 5.09 21.09
CA THR A 31 6.71 5.90 21.23
C THR A 31 5.92 5.96 19.93
N PHE A 32 6.58 6.19 18.79
CA PHE A 32 5.87 6.18 17.51
C PHE A 32 5.39 4.78 17.12
N ASN A 33 6.15 3.75 17.45
CA ASN A 33 5.70 2.37 17.23
C ASN A 33 4.50 1.98 18.11
N SER A 34 4.42 2.48 19.34
CA SER A 34 3.31 2.15 20.25
C SER A 34 2.00 2.83 19.86
N VAL A 35 2.04 4.04 19.30
CA VAL A 35 0.84 4.75 18.82
C VAL A 35 0.39 4.34 17.42
N PHE A 36 1.22 3.60 16.68
CA PHE A 36 0.92 3.18 15.31
C PHE A 36 -0.46 2.51 15.14
N PRO A 37 -0.93 1.62 16.02
CA PRO A 37 -2.26 1.00 15.90
C PRO A 37 -3.42 2.00 15.88
N GLY A 38 -3.22 3.22 16.41
CA GLY A 38 -4.20 4.30 16.41
C GLY A 38 -4.23 5.13 15.13
N LEU A 39 -3.39 4.84 14.14
CA LEU A 39 -3.34 5.57 12.89
C LEU A 39 -4.64 5.37 12.09
N GLN A 40 -5.23 6.48 11.65
CA GLN A 40 -6.53 6.50 10.99
C GLN A 40 -6.45 6.54 9.46
N PHE A 41 -5.26 6.61 8.88
CA PHE A 41 -5.11 6.54 7.43
C PHE A 41 -3.89 5.73 7.01
N ILE A 42 -3.98 5.16 5.83
CA ILE A 42 -2.87 4.53 5.11
C ILE A 42 -2.72 5.25 3.78
N ASN A 43 -1.49 5.65 3.46
CA ASN A 43 -1.11 6.09 2.12
C ASN A 43 0.09 5.26 1.64
N LEU A 44 -0.22 4.14 0.97
CA LEU A 44 0.74 3.19 0.45
C LEU A 44 0.79 3.30 -1.08
N GLN A 45 1.68 4.16 -1.57
CA GLN A 45 1.93 4.33 -3.00
C GLN A 45 3.28 3.72 -3.36
N TRP A 46 3.26 2.70 -4.20
CA TRP A 46 4.47 2.03 -4.66
C TRP A 46 5.06 2.75 -5.86
N ARG A 47 6.37 3.01 -5.83
CA ARG A 47 7.06 3.61 -6.96
C ARG A 47 7.22 2.58 -8.07
N LEU A 48 6.61 2.81 -9.25
CA LEU A 48 6.67 1.87 -10.36
C LEU A 48 8.11 1.55 -10.77
N LYS A 49 9.00 2.55 -10.78
CA LYS A 49 10.42 2.39 -11.10
C LYS A 49 11.09 1.30 -10.25
N TRP A 50 10.85 1.30 -8.93
CA TRP A 50 11.44 0.32 -8.02
C TRP A 50 10.88 -1.08 -8.22
N TYR A 51 9.60 -1.18 -8.56
CA TYR A 51 8.97 -2.45 -8.91
C TYR A 51 9.62 -3.07 -10.16
N LEU A 52 9.74 -2.29 -11.24
CA LEU A 52 10.34 -2.74 -12.50
C LEU A 52 11.83 -3.08 -12.36
N GLU A 53 12.60 -2.25 -11.64
CA GLU A 53 14.01 -2.53 -11.35
C GLU A 53 14.19 -3.81 -10.54
N SER A 54 13.34 -4.03 -9.54
CA SER A 54 13.40 -5.23 -8.70
C SER A 54 13.14 -6.49 -9.52
N ARG A 55 12.19 -6.45 -10.45
CA ARG A 55 11.85 -7.57 -11.34
C ARG A 55 12.92 -7.86 -12.38
N SER A 56 13.48 -6.84 -13.04
CA SER A 56 14.55 -7.03 -14.03
C SER A 56 15.80 -7.69 -13.43
N ARG A 57 16.09 -7.35 -12.17
CA ARG A 57 17.19 -7.94 -11.39
C ARG A 57 16.95 -9.41 -11.03
N VAL A 58 15.69 -9.83 -10.85
CA VAL A 58 15.34 -11.24 -10.62
C VAL A 58 15.54 -12.06 -11.89
N SER A 59 15.14 -11.54 -13.06
CA SER A 59 15.31 -12.24 -14.35
C SER A 59 16.77 -12.36 -14.81
N SER A 60 17.67 -11.51 -14.29
CA SER A 60 19.06 -11.40 -14.76
C SER A 60 20.11 -12.04 -13.85
N SER A 61 19.75 -12.57 -12.68
CA SER A 61 20.71 -13.15 -11.72
C SER A 61 20.31 -14.55 -11.27
N SER A 62 21.12 -15.55 -11.64
CA SER A 62 20.94 -16.95 -11.23
C SER A 62 21.28 -17.24 -9.76
N SER A 63 21.57 -16.22 -8.94
CA SER A 63 22.07 -16.42 -7.58
C SER A 63 22.04 -15.14 -6.73
N SER A 64 20.88 -14.48 -6.61
CA SER A 64 20.51 -13.78 -5.36
C SER A 64 19.01 -13.51 -5.37
N SER A 65 18.25 -14.23 -4.54
CA SER A 65 16.81 -14.00 -4.36
C SER A 65 16.59 -12.68 -3.62
N ARG A 66 16.63 -11.56 -4.33
CA ARG A 66 16.20 -10.27 -3.76
C ARG A 66 14.69 -10.35 -3.52
N PHE A 67 14.34 -10.48 -2.25
CA PHE A 67 12.97 -10.46 -1.76
C PHE A 67 12.39 -9.08 -2.04
N THR A 68 11.51 -8.99 -3.05
CA THR A 68 10.66 -7.81 -3.23
C THR A 68 9.39 -8.09 -2.42
N PRO A 69 9.11 -7.35 -1.33
CA PRO A 69 7.89 -7.56 -0.60
C PRO A 69 6.70 -7.24 -1.52
N SER A 70 5.75 -8.17 -1.59
CA SER A 70 4.51 -7.97 -2.34
C SER A 70 3.70 -6.84 -1.70
N LEU A 71 3.31 -5.84 -2.50
CA LEU A 71 2.51 -4.69 -2.09
C LEU A 71 1.24 -5.14 -1.35
N LYS A 72 0.52 -6.12 -1.90
CA LYS A 72 -0.69 -6.68 -1.27
C LYS A 72 -0.42 -7.19 0.14
N ARG A 73 0.68 -7.92 0.37
CA ARG A 73 1.06 -8.43 1.70
C ARG A 73 1.43 -7.32 2.67
N VAL A 74 2.18 -6.31 2.22
CA VAL A 74 2.53 -5.15 3.07
C VAL A 74 1.25 -4.46 3.51
N PHE A 75 0.32 -4.22 2.58
CA PHE A 75 -0.97 -3.62 2.88
C PHE A 75 -1.80 -4.45 3.87
N MET A 76 -1.93 -5.77 3.64
CA MET A 76 -2.66 -6.66 4.54
C MET A 76 -2.10 -6.63 5.96
N ASN A 77 -0.78 -6.59 6.08
CA ASN A 77 -0.13 -6.45 7.39
C ASN A 77 -0.47 -5.10 8.04
N LEU A 78 -0.46 -4.00 7.29
CA LEU A 78 -0.84 -2.68 7.82
C LEU A 78 -2.30 -2.69 8.31
N VAL A 79 -3.24 -3.11 7.45
CA VAL A 79 -4.67 -3.18 7.79
C VAL A 79 -4.93 -4.06 9.02
N SER A 80 -4.22 -5.18 9.16
CA SER A 80 -4.39 -6.09 10.30
C SER A 80 -3.90 -5.51 11.63
N ASN A 81 -3.07 -4.47 11.62
CA ASN A 81 -2.49 -3.86 12.82
C ASN A 81 -3.17 -2.52 13.20
N LEU A 82 -4.14 -2.05 12.43
CA LEU A 82 -4.86 -0.79 12.68
C LEU A 82 -6.30 -1.07 13.09
N SER A 83 -6.82 -0.30 14.06
CA SER A 83 -8.14 -0.55 14.66
C SER A 83 -9.25 0.38 14.18
N ALA A 84 -8.93 1.58 13.69
CA ALA A 84 -9.89 2.62 13.35
C ALA A 84 -9.51 3.35 12.06
N LEU A 85 -9.34 2.58 10.98
CA LEU A 85 -8.89 3.13 9.71
C LEU A 85 -10.03 3.87 8.99
N GLU A 86 -9.89 5.19 8.85
CA GLU A 86 -10.85 6.07 8.21
C GLU A 86 -10.50 6.38 6.75
N SER A 87 -9.23 6.27 6.35
CA SER A 87 -8.80 6.60 4.98
C SER A 87 -7.79 5.60 4.44
N VAL A 88 -8.06 5.06 3.27
CA VAL A 88 -7.18 4.14 2.55
C VAL A 88 -6.83 4.73 1.21
N ARG A 89 -5.53 4.90 0.99
CA ARG A 89 -4.95 5.12 -0.33
C ARG A 89 -3.90 4.04 -0.58
N ILE A 90 -4.18 3.18 -1.55
CA ILE A 90 -3.24 2.14 -1.99
C ILE A 90 -3.12 2.17 -3.51
N GLY A 91 -1.90 2.05 -3.99
CA GLY A 91 -1.67 1.74 -5.38
C GLY A 91 -0.29 2.10 -5.85
N VAL A 92 -0.19 2.48 -7.12
CA VAL A 92 1.07 2.76 -7.79
C VAL A 92 1.17 4.25 -8.10
N GLU A 93 2.31 4.84 -7.77
CA GLU A 93 2.61 6.23 -8.11
C GLU A 93 2.64 6.37 -9.64
N ASN A 94 2.05 7.45 -10.15
CA ASN A 94 2.02 7.71 -11.59
C ASN A 94 3.45 7.72 -12.14
N PRO A 95 3.78 6.79 -13.05
CA PRO A 95 5.11 6.79 -13.63
C PRO A 95 5.30 8.01 -14.54
N PRO A 96 6.54 8.49 -14.69
CA PRO A 96 6.85 9.51 -15.67
C PRO A 96 6.51 9.02 -17.09
N LEU A 97 6.22 9.97 -17.99
CA LEU A 97 5.62 9.72 -19.32
C LEU A 97 6.48 8.78 -20.19
N ASP A 98 7.79 8.77 -19.98
CA ASP A 98 8.77 7.88 -20.61
C ASP A 98 8.55 6.39 -20.28
N VAL A 99 8.12 6.08 -19.05
CA VAL A 99 7.82 4.70 -18.63
C VAL A 99 6.43 4.25 -19.09
N LEU A 100 5.47 5.18 -19.23
CA LEU A 100 4.14 4.87 -19.79
C LEU A 100 4.21 4.45 -21.26
N ASN A 101 5.18 4.98 -22.01
CA ASN A 101 5.37 4.70 -23.43
C ASN A 101 6.27 3.47 -23.70
N ALA A 102 6.85 2.87 -22.67
CA ALA A 102 7.61 1.64 -22.81
C ALA A 102 6.64 0.45 -22.96
N ASP A 103 6.96 -0.48 -23.85
CA ASP A 103 6.21 -1.74 -24.03
C ASP A 103 6.51 -2.67 -22.85
N VAL A 104 5.94 -2.34 -21.69
CA VAL A 104 6.12 -3.08 -20.44
C VAL A 104 5.10 -4.20 -20.42
N GLU A 105 5.53 -5.41 -20.75
CA GLU A 105 4.75 -6.62 -20.48
C GLU A 105 5.02 -7.11 -19.05
N ASP A 106 3.97 -7.31 -18.27
CA ASP A 106 4.07 -7.86 -16.92
C ASP A 106 2.85 -8.69 -16.57
N ASP A 107 3.05 -10.01 -16.51
CA ASP A 107 2.04 -11.00 -16.13
C ASP A 107 1.89 -11.13 -14.59
N GLY A 108 2.37 -10.14 -13.84
CA GLY A 108 2.24 -10.09 -12.39
C GLY A 108 0.83 -9.73 -11.91
N ASP A 109 0.56 -10.01 -10.62
CA ASP A 109 -0.74 -9.74 -9.97
C ASP A 109 -0.64 -8.82 -8.74
N ASP A 110 0.57 -8.49 -8.32
CA ASP A 110 0.81 -7.78 -7.06
C ASP A 110 0.36 -6.31 -7.10
N LEU A 111 0.39 -5.69 -8.28
CA LEU A 111 -0.07 -4.31 -8.51
C LEU A 111 -1.47 -4.24 -9.14
N HIS A 112 -2.16 -5.39 -9.26
CA HIS A 112 -3.58 -5.45 -9.55
C HIS A 112 -4.36 -5.22 -8.24
N ILE A 113 -4.53 -3.95 -7.87
CA ILE A 113 -5.11 -3.51 -6.60
C ILE A 113 -6.62 -3.75 -6.54
N THR A 114 -7.30 -3.67 -7.69
CA THR A 114 -8.74 -3.91 -7.81
C THR A 114 -9.10 -5.38 -8.03
N ASP A 115 -8.15 -6.27 -7.72
CA ASP A 115 -8.36 -7.70 -7.67
C ASP A 115 -9.44 -8.05 -6.64
N GLU A 116 -10.45 -8.81 -7.05
CA GLU A 116 -11.64 -9.05 -6.23
C GLU A 116 -11.31 -9.83 -4.95
N ASP A 117 -10.49 -10.87 -5.06
CA ASP A 117 -10.15 -11.72 -3.93
C ASP A 117 -9.37 -10.94 -2.88
N PHE A 118 -8.42 -10.11 -3.34
CA PHE A 118 -7.72 -9.18 -2.47
C PHE A 118 -8.68 -8.20 -1.78
N VAL A 119 -9.57 -7.53 -2.52
CA VAL A 119 -10.49 -6.55 -1.92
C VAL A 119 -11.48 -7.19 -0.95
N LYS A 120 -12.03 -8.36 -1.28
CA LYS A 120 -12.91 -9.14 -0.39
C LYS A 120 -12.22 -9.50 0.93
N GLU A 121 -10.91 -9.66 0.94
CA GLU A 121 -10.15 -10.05 2.14
C GLU A 121 -10.02 -8.91 3.18
N TRP A 122 -9.77 -7.68 2.74
CA TRP A 122 -9.47 -6.57 3.64
C TRP A 122 -10.61 -5.58 3.84
N LEU A 123 -11.45 -5.36 2.83
CA LEU A 123 -12.48 -4.31 2.88
C LEU A 123 -13.47 -4.50 4.04
N PRO A 124 -13.98 -5.72 4.33
CA PRO A 124 -14.89 -5.92 5.46
C PRO A 124 -14.27 -5.52 6.81
N ARG A 125 -12.93 -5.62 6.95
CA ARG A 125 -12.21 -5.34 8.21
C ARG A 125 -12.17 -3.86 8.56
N VAL A 126 -12.27 -2.98 7.56
CA VAL A 126 -12.11 -1.52 7.74
C VAL A 126 -13.38 -0.75 7.39
N SER A 127 -14.33 -1.38 6.71
CA SER A 127 -15.59 -0.78 6.23
C SER A 127 -16.33 0.06 7.27
N GLY A 128 -16.38 -0.39 8.54
CA GLY A 128 -17.15 0.30 9.59
C GLY A 128 -16.69 1.73 9.93
N ALA A 129 -15.42 2.06 9.69
CA ALA A 129 -14.87 3.40 9.95
C ALA A 129 -14.41 4.13 8.67
N LEU A 130 -14.37 3.44 7.53
CA LEU A 130 -13.80 3.94 6.29
C LEU A 130 -14.66 5.08 5.70
N LYS A 131 -14.04 6.25 5.54
CA LYS A 131 -14.64 7.46 4.96
C LYS A 131 -14.08 7.76 3.58
N LEU A 132 -12.81 7.42 3.32
CA LEU A 132 -12.13 7.70 2.07
C LEU A 132 -11.41 6.45 1.55
N LEU A 133 -11.63 6.14 0.28
CA LEU A 133 -10.97 5.04 -0.41
C LEU A 133 -10.42 5.50 -1.76
N SER A 134 -9.14 5.25 -1.99
CA SER A 134 -8.41 5.53 -3.22
C SER A 134 -7.63 4.30 -3.63
N LEU A 135 -8.02 3.68 -4.75
CA LEU A 135 -7.36 2.51 -5.33
C LEU A 135 -6.75 2.91 -6.68
N SER A 136 -5.44 2.74 -6.85
CA SER A 136 -4.74 3.01 -8.12
C SER A 136 -4.00 1.77 -8.64
N ASN A 137 -4.49 1.19 -9.73
CA ASN A 137 -3.87 0.02 -10.35
C ASN A 137 -2.63 0.37 -11.17
N PHE A 138 -1.75 -0.63 -11.34
CA PHE A 138 -0.86 -0.63 -12.49
C PHE A 138 -1.62 -1.09 -13.74
N TRP A 139 -1.64 -0.24 -14.77
CA TRP A 139 -2.47 -0.46 -15.96
C TRP A 139 -2.12 -1.76 -16.71
N VAL A 140 -0.85 -2.16 -16.76
CA VAL A 140 -0.41 -3.39 -17.44
C VAL A 140 -1.08 -4.63 -16.84
N GLN A 141 -1.17 -4.69 -15.51
CA GLN A 141 -1.74 -5.84 -14.80
C GLN A 141 -3.27 -5.82 -14.74
N SER A 142 -3.91 -4.68 -15.00
CA SER A 142 -5.36 -4.48 -14.77
C SER A 142 -6.18 -4.23 -16.04
N SER A 143 -5.60 -3.64 -17.09
CA SER A 143 -6.32 -3.15 -18.28
C SER A 143 -7.10 -4.21 -19.05
N ARG A 144 -6.67 -5.48 -18.98
CA ARG A 144 -7.32 -6.61 -19.66
C ARG A 144 -8.23 -7.42 -18.75
N ARG A 145 -8.38 -7.03 -17.47
CA ARG A 145 -9.14 -7.77 -16.47
C ARG A 145 -10.42 -7.01 -16.14
N ARG A 146 -11.54 -7.73 -16.11
CA ARG A 146 -12.80 -7.17 -15.60
C ARG A 146 -12.68 -6.98 -14.08
N SER A 147 -13.21 -5.88 -13.57
CA SER A 147 -13.24 -5.61 -12.13
C SER A 147 -14.66 -5.35 -11.67
N GLU A 148 -15.10 -6.07 -10.65
CA GLU A 148 -16.37 -5.84 -9.93
C GLU A 148 -16.13 -5.10 -8.60
N VAL A 149 -14.98 -4.42 -8.46
CA VAL A 149 -14.57 -3.78 -7.20
C VAL A 149 -15.57 -2.74 -6.71
N LEU A 150 -16.22 -2.01 -7.62
CA LEU A 150 -17.23 -1.01 -7.26
C LEU A 150 -18.47 -1.68 -6.66
N SER A 151 -18.89 -2.82 -7.22
CA SER A 151 -20.00 -3.63 -6.69
C SER A 151 -19.67 -4.09 -5.26
N LEU A 152 -18.44 -4.53 -5.01
CA LEU A 152 -17.96 -4.91 -3.67
C LEU A 152 -17.93 -3.74 -2.70
N ILE A 153 -17.37 -2.60 -3.11
CA ILE A 153 -17.31 -1.39 -2.29
C ILE A 153 -18.71 -0.92 -1.90
N SER A 154 -19.67 -0.95 -2.84
CA SER A 154 -21.04 -0.51 -2.59
C SER A 154 -21.85 -1.41 -1.65
N ALA A 155 -21.38 -2.64 -1.40
CA ALA A 155 -22.05 -3.61 -0.53
C ALA A 155 -21.66 -3.47 0.95
N HIS A 156 -20.73 -2.58 1.28
CA HIS A 156 -20.20 -2.32 2.62
C HIS A 156 -20.46 -0.88 3.05
#